data_AF-A0A853PWL5-F1
#
_entry.id   AF-A0A853PWL5-F1
#
_cell.length_a   1.000
_cell.length_b   1.000
_cell.length_c   1.000
_cell.angle_alpha   90.00
_cell.angle_beta   90.00
_cell.angle_gamma   90.00
#
_symmetry.space_group_name_H-M   'P 1'
#
loop_
_entity.id
_entity.type
_entity.pdbx_description
1 polymer ?
#
loop_
_entity_poly.entity_id
_entity_poly.type
_entity_poly.pdbx_seq_one_letter_code
_entity_poly.pdbx_strand_id
1 'polypeptide(L)'
;MIKLGDVIQVKKPPITYSFKVLQAIEKRVGAKLVSEMMENVTTPDQYELLEMSKISGFIDRARGTGRPTKKDRRSIEEFTTPEFMDDFDFDFDFEEDNE
;
A
#
# COMPACT_ATOMS: atom_id res chain seq x y z
N MET A 1 -5.11 37.29 9.72
CA MET A 1 -4.07 37.91 8.89
C MET A 1 -2.76 37.22 9.23
N ILE A 2 -2.05 36.68 8.24
CA ILE A 2 -0.80 35.92 8.44
C ILE A 2 0.35 36.91 8.44
N LYS A 3 1.31 36.74 9.37
CA LYS A 3 2.50 37.59 9.49
C LYS A 3 3.75 36.84 9.05
N LEU A 4 4.79 37.63 8.77
CA LEU A 4 6.13 37.12 8.51
C LEU A 4 6.65 36.41 9.76
N GLY A 5 7.18 35.20 9.60
CA GLY A 5 7.68 34.36 10.69
C GLY A 5 6.64 33.43 11.32
N ASP A 6 5.35 33.53 10.94
CA ASP A 6 4.33 32.61 11.43
C ASP A 6 4.59 31.17 10.92
N VAL A 7 4.28 30.19 11.77
CA VAL A 7 4.32 28.77 11.41
C VAL A 7 2.90 28.30 11.17
N ILE A 8 2.64 27.81 9.95
CA ILE A 8 1.34 27.33 9.51
C ILE A 8 1.40 25.81 9.40
N GLN A 9 0.36 25.16 9.92
CA GLN A 9 0.18 23.71 9.79
C GLN A 9 -0.92 23.41 8.79
N VAL A 10 -0.61 22.55 7.81
CA VAL A 10 -1.54 22.10 6.78
C VAL A 10 -1.71 20.59 6.92
N LYS A 11 -2.92 20.18 7.31
CA LYS A 11 -3.26 18.76 7.44
C LYS A 11 -3.60 18.18 6.07
N LYS A 12 -2.75 17.27 5.58
CA LYS A 12 -3.01 16.44 4.40
C LYS A 12 -2.94 14.98 4.83
N PRO A 13 -4.07 14.40 5.30
CA PRO A 13 -4.07 13.05 5.85
C PRO A 13 -3.30 12.07 4.93
N PRO A 14 -2.37 11.27 5.47
CA PRO A 14 -2.10 11.00 6.89
C PRO A 14 -1.13 11.98 7.59
N ILE A 15 -0.49 12.90 6.86
CA ILE A 15 0.60 13.76 7.35
C ILE A 15 0.13 15.19 7.67
N THR A 16 0.78 15.84 8.63
CA THR A 16 0.63 17.29 8.86
C THR A 16 1.92 18.00 8.47
N TYR A 17 1.84 18.84 7.44
CA TYR A 17 2.97 19.67 7.01
C TYR A 17 3.04 20.95 7.83
N SER A 18 4.25 21.37 8.18
CA SER A 18 4.50 22.64 8.86
C SER A 18 5.39 23.52 7.99
N PHE A 19 4.93 24.75 7.73
CA PHE A 19 5.65 25.71 6.90
C PHE A 19 5.83 27.02 7.67
N LYS A 20 7.02 27.60 7.57
CA LYS A 20 7.31 28.93 8.09
C LYS A 20 7.20 29.95 6.97
N VAL A 21 6.45 31.02 7.22
CA VAL A 21 6.22 32.09 6.23
C VAL A 21 7.40 33.06 6.24
N LEU A 22 8.14 33.13 5.13
CA LEU A 22 9.23 34.10 4.96
C LEU A 22 8.71 35.41 4.35
N GLN A 23 7.77 35.32 3.41
CA GLN A 23 7.15 36.47 2.76
C GLN A 23 5.64 36.28 2.57
N ALA A 24 4.87 37.32 2.89
CA ALA A 24 3.44 37.34 2.61
C ALA A 24 3.20 37.64 1.13
N ILE A 25 2.40 36.81 0.46
CA ILE A 25 2.04 36.96 -0.96
C ILE A 25 0.55 37.31 -1.10
N GLU A 26 0.23 38.23 -2.00
CA GLU A 26 -1.17 38.58 -2.33
C GLU A 26 -1.72 37.77 -3.50
N LYS A 27 -0.82 37.33 -4.41
CA LYS A 27 -1.17 36.58 -5.62
C LYS A 27 -0.48 35.22 -5.61
N ARG A 28 -1.08 34.24 -6.28
CA ARG A 28 -0.49 32.91 -6.46
C ARG A 28 0.78 33.02 -7.32
N VAL A 29 1.87 32.46 -6.82
CA VAL A 29 3.18 32.42 -7.50
C VAL A 29 3.45 31.05 -8.12
N GLY A 30 4.34 31.01 -9.11
CA GLY A 30 4.78 29.78 -9.75
C GLY A 30 5.67 28.94 -8.84
N ALA A 31 5.69 27.62 -9.05
CA ALA A 31 6.33 26.64 -8.15
C ALA A 31 7.81 26.93 -7.83
N LYS A 32 8.58 27.48 -8.78
CA LYS A 32 10.00 27.79 -8.57
C LYS A 32 10.24 28.86 -7.51
N LEU A 33 9.37 29.86 -7.44
CA LEU A 33 9.49 30.98 -6.50
C LEU A 33 8.92 30.66 -5.12
N VAL A 34 8.18 29.55 -4.98
CA VAL A 34 7.55 29.17 -3.71
C VAL A 34 8.61 28.89 -2.64
N SER A 35 9.74 28.28 -3.00
CA SER A 35 10.84 27.98 -2.07
C SER A 35 11.46 29.22 -1.42
N GLU A 36 11.34 30.39 -2.05
CA GLU A 36 11.85 31.66 -1.50
C GLU A 36 10.84 32.30 -0.52
N MET A 37 9.55 31.99 -0.67
CA MET A 37 8.47 32.62 0.10
C MET A 37 8.12 31.82 1.37
N MET A 38 8.36 30.51 1.37
CA MET A 38 8.08 29.62 2.49
C MET A 38 9.19 28.59 2.71
N GLU A 39 9.49 28.32 3.98
CA GLU A 39 10.43 27.29 4.39
C GLU A 39 9.65 26.08 4.95
N ASN A 40 10.06 24.87 4.57
CA ASN A 40 9.47 23.65 5.10
C ASN A 40 10.13 23.29 6.43
N VAL A 41 9.34 23.33 7.51
CA VAL A 41 9.77 23.00 8.88
C VAL A 41 8.98 21.78 9.38
N THR A 42 8.58 20.89 8.47
CA THR A 42 7.87 19.65 8.81
C THR A 42 8.82 18.74 9.57
N THR A 43 8.36 18.20 10.70
CA THR A 43 9.19 17.34 11.55
C THR A 43 9.49 16.01 10.85
N PRO A 44 10.67 15.40 11.08
CA PRO A 44 11.03 14.09 10.53
C PRO A 44 9.98 13.01 10.81
N ASP A 45 9.43 12.97 12.02
CA ASP A 45 8.40 12.01 12.46
C ASP A 45 7.17 11.98 11.53
N GLN A 46 6.80 13.14 10.97
CA GLN A 46 5.66 13.25 10.05
C GLN A 46 5.99 12.60 8.69
N TYR A 47 7.24 12.69 8.23
CA TYR A 47 7.69 12.00 7.02
C TYR A 47 7.76 10.50 7.23
N GLU A 48 8.24 10.03 8.37
CA GLU A 48 8.23 8.61 8.72
C GLU A 48 6.80 8.06 8.72
N LEU A 49 5.84 8.80 9.29
CA LEU A 49 4.43 8.40 9.26
C LEU A 49 3.88 8.30 7.83
N LEU A 50 4.30 9.19 6.92
CA LEU A 50 3.96 9.11 5.51
C LEU A 50 4.59 7.88 4.84
N GLU A 51 5.85 7.56 5.16
CA GLU A 51 6.53 6.36 4.66
C GLU A 51 5.85 5.08 5.16
N MET A 52 5.56 5.00 6.45
CA MET A 52 4.80 3.89 7.05
C MET A 52 3.44 3.73 6.40
N SER A 53 2.75 4.83 6.11
CA SER A 53 1.46 4.80 5.41
C SER A 53 1.60 4.32 3.97
N LYS A 54 2.66 4.70 3.25
CA LYS A 54 2.94 4.20 1.89
C LYS A 54 3.26 2.70 1.90
N ILE A 55 4.09 2.26 2.84
CA ILE A 55 4.43 0.84 3.03
C ILE A 55 3.17 0.04 3.35
N SER A 56 2.31 0.55 4.24
CA SER A 56 1.07 -0.11 4.63
C SER A 56 -0.01 -0.10 3.54
N GLY A 57 -0.11 0.97 2.75
CA GLY A 57 -1.15 1.12 1.72
C GLY A 57 -0.90 0.29 0.46
N PHE A 58 0.35 -0.10 0.24
CA PHE A 58 0.79 -1.04 -0.80
C PHE A 58 1.26 -2.36 -0.21
N ILE A 59 0.64 -2.82 0.88
CA ILE A 59 0.47 -4.26 1.03
C ILE A 59 -0.56 -4.62 -0.03
N ASP A 60 -0.08 -4.79 -1.26
CA ASP A 60 -0.68 -5.74 -2.19
C ASP A 60 -0.95 -6.94 -1.31
N ARG A 61 -2.23 -7.15 -0.96
CA ARG A 61 -2.60 -8.26 -0.10
C ARG A 61 -1.96 -9.46 -0.78
N ALA A 62 -1.01 -10.14 -0.12
CA ALA A 62 -0.48 -11.38 -0.66
C ALA A 62 -1.70 -12.18 -1.08
N ARG A 63 -1.81 -12.40 -2.38
CA ARG A 63 -3.02 -12.95 -3.00
C ARG A 63 -3.34 -14.23 -2.22
N GLY A 64 -4.44 -14.23 -1.45
CA GLY A 64 -4.78 -15.34 -0.56
C GLY A 64 -4.71 -15.12 0.97
N THR A 65 -5.17 -14.00 1.53
CA THR A 65 -5.63 -14.01 2.95
C THR A 65 -6.98 -14.69 3.15
N GLY A 66 -7.25 -15.71 2.33
CA GLY A 66 -8.53 -16.39 2.14
C GLY A 66 -8.54 -17.12 0.80
N ARG A 67 -9.68 -17.10 0.09
CA ARG A 67 -9.84 -17.78 -1.21
C ARG A 67 -8.73 -17.37 -2.20
N PRO A 68 -7.92 -18.31 -2.72
CA PRO A 68 -6.91 -18.04 -3.72
C PRO A 68 -7.53 -17.40 -4.97
N THR A 69 -6.78 -16.52 -5.64
CA THR A 69 -7.25 -15.99 -6.92
C THR A 69 -7.10 -17.05 -8.01
N LYS A 70 -7.77 -16.85 -9.16
CA LYS A 70 -7.70 -17.78 -10.29
C LYS A 70 -6.26 -18.03 -10.77
N LYS A 71 -5.35 -17.05 -10.64
CA LYS A 71 -3.94 -17.23 -10.97
C LYS A 71 -3.27 -18.17 -9.97
N ASP A 72 -3.43 -17.90 -8.69
CA ASP A 72 -2.77 -18.68 -7.63
C ASP A 72 -3.30 -20.10 -7.59
N ARG A 73 -4.61 -20.30 -7.82
CA ARG A 73 -5.20 -21.64 -7.95
C ARG A 73 -4.60 -22.43 -9.11
N ARG A 74 -4.44 -21.82 -10.30
CA ARG A 74 -3.81 -22.48 -11.45
C ARG A 74 -2.35 -22.87 -11.16
N SER A 75 -1.61 -21.99 -10.49
CA SER A 75 -0.22 -22.27 -10.10
C SER A 75 -0.12 -23.38 -9.05
N ILE A 76 -1.10 -23.49 -8.14
CA ILE A 76 -1.17 -24.59 -7.17
C ILE A 76 -1.54 -25.89 -7.88
N GLU A 77 -2.58 -25.90 -8.72
CA GLU A 77 -3.01 -27.06 -9.51
C GLU A 77 -1.83 -27.65 -10.30
N GLU A 78 -1.09 -26.81 -11.05
CA GLU A 78 0.09 -27.20 -11.83
C GLU A 78 1.25 -27.78 -10.98
N PHE A 79 1.45 -27.25 -9.76
CA PHE A 79 2.47 -27.77 -8.84
C PHE A 79 2.05 -29.10 -8.18
N THR A 80 0.75 -29.28 -7.93
CA THR A 80 0.21 -30.44 -7.19
C THR A 80 -0.13 -31.64 -8.06
N THR A 81 -0.20 -31.50 -9.39
CA THR A 81 -0.38 -32.63 -10.32
C THR A 81 1.00 -33.18 -10.71
N PRO A 82 1.47 -34.30 -10.14
CA PRO A 82 2.65 -34.97 -10.65
C PRO A 82 2.31 -35.56 -12.01
N GLU A 83 3.19 -35.43 -13.01
CA GLU A 83 3.08 -36.10 -14.33
C GLU A 83 2.99 -37.65 -14.24
N PHE A 84 3.00 -38.22 -13.03
CA PHE A 84 3.00 -39.65 -12.74
C PHE A 84 1.76 -40.13 -11.95
N MET A 85 0.73 -39.30 -11.77
CA MET A 85 -0.50 -39.69 -11.04
C MET A 85 -1.64 -40.21 -11.93
N ASP A 86 -1.43 -40.36 -13.24
CA ASP A 86 -2.48 -40.87 -14.15
C ASP A 86 -2.58 -42.41 -14.20
N ASP A 87 -1.71 -43.16 -13.51
CA ASP A 87 -1.67 -44.64 -13.56
C ASP A 87 -2.09 -45.34 -12.25
N PHE A 88 -2.61 -44.62 -11.26
CA PHE A 88 -3.19 -45.23 -10.05
C PHE A 88 -4.71 -45.21 -10.12
N ASP A 89 -5.27 -45.89 -11.13
CA ASP A 89 -6.67 -46.37 -11.10
C ASP A 89 -6.81 -47.36 -9.94
N PHE A 90 -7.01 -46.82 -8.75
CA PHE A 90 -7.45 -47.54 -7.57
C PHE A 90 -8.93 -47.90 -7.81
N ASP A 91 -9.17 -48.95 -8.60
CA ASP A 91 -10.44 -49.69 -8.61
C ASP A 91 -10.64 -50.32 -7.23
N PHE A 92 -11.06 -49.49 -6.28
CA PHE A 92 -11.59 -49.91 -4.99
C PHE A 92 -13.03 -50.32 -5.20
N ASP A 93 -13.21 -51.53 -5.75
CA ASP A 93 -14.48 -52.25 -5.75
C ASP A 93 -14.83 -52.59 -4.29
N PHE A 94 -15.43 -51.63 -3.59
CA PHE A 94 -16.10 -51.85 -2.31
C PHE A 94 -17.56 -52.22 -2.57
N GLU A 95 -17.79 -53.40 -3.16
CA GLU A 95 -19.07 -54.09 -3.07
C GLU A 95 -18.83 -55.52 -2.58
N GLU A 96 -18.55 -55.65 -1.28
CA GLU A 96 -18.83 -56.86 -0.52
C GLU A 96 -19.76 -56.45 0.64
N ASP A 97 -21.05 -56.76 0.49
CA ASP A 97 -21.97 -57.25 1.53
C ASP A 97 -23.44 -56.98 1.18
N ASN A 98 -24.04 -57.88 0.40
CA ASN A 98 -25.46 -58.26 0.53
C ASN A 98 -25.61 -59.71 0.06
N GLU A 99 -25.39 -60.68 0.95
CA GLU A 99 -26.34 -61.74 1.37
C GLU A 99 -25.68 -62.74 2.34
#